data_AF-A0A024GN86-F1
#
_entry.id   AF-A0A024GN86-F1
#
_cell.length_a   1.000
_cell.length_b   1.000
_cell.length_c   1.000
_cell.angle_alpha   90.00
_cell.angle_beta   90.00
_cell.angle_gamma   90.00
#
_symmetry.space_group_name_H-M   'P 1'
#
loop_
_entity.id
_entity.type
_entity.pdbx_description
1 polymer ?
#
loop_
_entity_poly.entity_id
_entity_poly.type
_entity_poly.pdbx_seq_one_letter_code
_entity_poly.pdbx_strand_id
1 'polypeptide(L)'
;MKKNWHQFDECRKEEAALIACWKQKAEQEVVPMEQNVVAQYNSMKSEVRQLAEKMAELQAEIAEHDRVIMTLQGLPSSRKAFRMIGGVLIERTVEEVLPAVTLNRNGVAQVLEQLNANIQQKEAAANELQVEGCFTHTI
;
A
#
# COMPACT_ATOMS: atom_id res chain seq x y z
N MET A 1 -1.34 58.89 47.31
CA MET A 1 -0.81 57.88 46.37
C MET A 1 -1.86 56.79 46.15
N LYS A 2 -2.84 57.01 45.29
CA LYS A 2 -3.76 55.93 44.86
C LYS A 2 -3.17 55.36 43.59
N LYS A 3 -2.38 54.28 43.73
CA LYS A 3 -1.89 53.53 42.57
C LYS A 3 -3.11 53.03 41.80
N ASN A 4 -3.08 53.17 40.49
CA ASN A 4 -4.19 52.91 39.58
C ASN A 4 -4.39 51.38 39.44
N TRP A 5 -5.11 50.78 40.38
CA TRP A 5 -5.37 49.34 40.44
C TRP A 5 -6.23 48.84 39.26
N HIS A 6 -7.06 49.72 38.68
CA HIS A 6 -7.89 49.37 37.51
C HIS A 6 -7.05 49.07 36.26
N GLN A 7 -5.97 49.81 36.04
CA GLN A 7 -5.03 49.56 34.94
C GLN A 7 -4.32 48.19 35.07
N PHE A 8 -4.09 47.76 36.31
CA PHE A 8 -3.45 46.48 36.62
C PHE A 8 -4.38 45.28 36.39
N ASP A 9 -5.67 45.44 36.65
CA ASP A 9 -6.68 44.41 36.41
C ASP A 9 -7.06 44.27 34.93
N GLU A 10 -6.98 45.34 34.14
CA GLU A 10 -7.12 45.28 32.67
C GLU A 10 -5.93 44.57 32.02
N CYS A 11 -4.70 44.89 32.40
CA CYS A 11 -3.48 44.24 31.90
C CYS A 11 -3.47 42.72 32.17
N ARG A 12 -3.95 42.28 33.35
CA ARG A 12 -4.04 40.86 33.72
C ARG A 12 -5.10 40.09 32.92
N LYS A 13 -6.17 40.77 32.49
CA LYS A 13 -7.21 40.19 31.63
C LYS A 13 -6.72 40.01 30.20
N GLU A 14 -5.91 40.94 29.70
CA GLU A 14 -5.26 40.85 28.39
C GLU A 14 -4.24 39.69 28.35
N GLU A 15 -3.44 39.52 29.39
CA GLU A 15 -2.53 38.37 29.53
C GLU A 15 -3.29 37.03 29.59
N ALA A 16 -4.39 36.95 30.34
CA ALA A 16 -5.22 35.74 30.42
C ALA A 16 -5.88 35.40 29.06
N ALA A 17 -6.30 36.41 28.29
CA ALA A 17 -6.85 36.22 26.95
C ALA A 17 -5.79 35.74 25.95
N LEU A 18 -4.57 36.26 26.03
CA LEU A 18 -3.44 35.79 25.21
C LEU A 18 -3.07 34.33 25.53
N ILE A 19 -3.01 33.97 26.82
CA ILE A 19 -2.76 32.59 27.26
C ILE A 19 -3.88 31.65 26.77
N ALA A 20 -5.15 32.05 26.90
CA ALA A 20 -6.28 31.25 26.42
C ALA A 20 -6.25 31.06 24.90
N CYS A 21 -5.94 32.13 24.15
CA CYS A 21 -5.78 32.07 22.70
C CYS A 21 -4.63 31.14 22.28
N TRP A 22 -3.48 31.21 22.97
CA TRP A 22 -2.35 30.33 22.70
C TRP A 22 -2.66 28.87 23.04
N LYS A 23 -3.40 28.63 24.13
CA LYS A 23 -3.86 27.29 24.53
C LYS A 23 -4.80 26.70 23.48
N GLN A 24 -5.76 27.50 23.03
CA GLN A 24 -6.74 27.10 22.01
C GLN A 24 -6.05 26.85 20.66
N LYS A 25 -5.08 27.69 20.27
CA LYS A 25 -4.30 27.50 19.05
C LYS A 25 -3.43 26.24 19.11
N ALA A 26 -2.82 25.94 20.26
CA ALA A 26 -2.03 24.73 20.45
C ALA A 26 -2.90 23.46 20.41
N GLU A 27 -4.06 23.46 21.06
CA GLU A 27 -5.03 22.35 20.99
C GLU A 27 -5.57 22.16 19.56
N GLN A 28 -5.75 23.24 18.80
CA GLN A 28 -6.27 23.20 17.43
C GLN A 28 -5.25 22.72 16.39
N GLU A 29 -3.94 22.78 16.67
CA GLU A 29 -2.88 22.24 15.79
C GLU A 29 -2.63 20.73 16.02
N VAL A 30 -2.89 20.21 17.22
CA VAL A 30 -2.62 18.80 17.58
C VAL A 30 -3.71 17.85 17.06
N VAL A 31 -4.99 18.23 17.15
CA VAL A 31 -6.14 17.40 16.70
C VAL A 31 -6.14 17.06 15.20
N PRO A 32 -5.88 18.00 14.25
CA PRO A 32 -5.85 17.67 12.83
C PRO A 32 -4.65 16.79 12.44
N MET A 33 -3.56 16.80 13.21
CA MET A 33 -2.40 15.96 12.96
C MET A 33 -2.71 14.48 13.26
N GLU A 34 -3.33 14.18 14.39
CA GLU A 34 -3.66 12.80 14.80
C GLU A 34 -4.68 12.14 13.85
N GLN A 35 -5.72 12.88 13.44
CA GLN A 35 -6.73 12.38 12.51
C GLN A 35 -6.12 12.06 11.12
N ASN A 36 -5.15 12.86 10.68
CA ASN A 36 -4.46 12.65 9.41
C ASN A 36 -3.56 11.40 9.46
N VAL A 37 -2.87 11.14 10.57
CA VAL A 37 -2.05 9.93 10.77
C VAL A 37 -2.92 8.66 10.71
N VAL A 38 -4.06 8.65 11.39
CA VAL A 38 -5.00 7.50 11.36
C VAL A 38 -5.58 7.28 9.96
N ALA A 39 -5.93 8.35 9.25
CA ALA A 39 -6.43 8.26 7.87
C ALA A 39 -5.37 7.69 6.92
N GLN A 40 -4.12 8.13 7.03
CA GLN A 40 -3.00 7.62 6.24
C GLN A 40 -2.74 6.14 6.52
N TYR A 41 -2.71 5.73 7.79
CA TYR A 41 -2.56 4.33 8.18
C TYR A 41 -3.65 3.42 7.58
N ASN A 42 -4.91 3.85 7.67
CA ASN A 42 -6.03 3.10 7.09
C ASN A 42 -5.94 3.02 5.56
N SER A 43 -5.49 4.10 4.89
CA SER A 43 -5.23 4.08 3.44
C SER A 43 -4.16 3.06 3.06
N MET A 44 -3.02 3.06 3.76
CA MET A 44 -1.94 2.11 3.48
C MET A 44 -2.37 0.66 3.71
N LYS A 45 -3.15 0.37 4.76
CA LYS A 45 -3.71 -0.97 4.97
C LYS A 45 -4.64 -1.40 3.84
N SER A 46 -5.47 -0.49 3.35
CA SER A 46 -6.34 -0.75 2.20
C SER A 46 -5.51 -1.09 0.95
N GLU A 47 -4.44 -0.33 0.70
CA GLU A 47 -3.52 -0.57 -0.41
C GLU A 47 -2.80 -1.92 -0.30
N VAL A 48 -2.29 -2.27 0.89
CA VAL A 48 -1.66 -3.58 1.14
C VAL A 48 -2.62 -4.72 0.83
N ARG A 49 -3.88 -4.60 1.26
CA ARG A 49 -4.92 -5.60 0.94
C ARG A 49 -5.15 -5.73 -0.56
N GLN A 50 -5.26 -4.61 -1.28
CA GLN A 50 -5.44 -4.63 -2.74
C GLN A 50 -4.23 -5.25 -3.47
N LEU A 51 -3.01 -4.99 -2.99
CA LEU A 51 -1.80 -5.59 -3.54
C LEU A 51 -1.76 -7.10 -3.26
N ALA A 52 -2.19 -7.54 -2.08
CA ALA A 52 -2.27 -8.95 -1.73
C ALA A 52 -3.31 -9.71 -2.59
N GLU A 53 -4.46 -9.10 -2.86
CA GLU A 53 -5.48 -9.66 -3.77
C GLU A 53 -4.89 -9.86 -5.19
N LYS A 54 -4.22 -8.85 -5.74
CA LYS A 54 -3.51 -8.96 -7.03
C LYS A 54 -2.39 -10.02 -7.01
N MET A 55 -1.67 -10.14 -5.90
CA MET A 55 -0.62 -11.15 -5.77
C MET A 55 -1.20 -12.57 -5.84
N ALA A 56 -2.35 -12.81 -5.22
CA ALA A 56 -3.04 -14.10 -5.29
C ALA A 56 -3.52 -14.43 -6.72
N GLU A 57 -4.00 -13.43 -7.47
CA GLU A 57 -4.37 -13.58 -8.89
C GLU A 57 -3.15 -14.01 -9.73
N LEU A 58 -2.02 -13.32 -9.61
CA LEU A 58 -0.80 -13.65 -10.34
C LEU A 58 -0.22 -15.02 -9.95
N GLN A 59 -0.35 -15.42 -8.68
CA GLN A 59 0.02 -16.77 -8.23
C GLN A 59 -0.81 -17.85 -8.91
N ALA A 60 -2.12 -17.61 -9.07
CA ALA A 60 -2.99 -18.52 -9.79
C ALA A 60 -2.62 -18.60 -11.28
N GLU A 61 -2.25 -17.48 -11.90
CA GLU A 61 -1.76 -17.48 -13.28
C GLU A 61 -0.48 -18.31 -13.44
N ILE A 62 0.51 -18.16 -12.55
CA ILE A 62 1.74 -18.97 -12.58
C ILE A 62 1.40 -20.46 -12.47
N ALA A 63 0.52 -20.84 -11.55
CA ALA A 63 0.10 -22.23 -11.39
C ALA A 63 -0.54 -22.79 -12.67
N GLU A 64 -1.32 -21.98 -13.38
CA GLU A 64 -1.92 -22.38 -14.65
C GLU A 64 -0.88 -22.52 -15.78
N HIS A 65 0.08 -21.60 -15.86
CA HIS A 65 1.19 -21.72 -16.81
C HIS A 65 2.03 -22.98 -16.53
N ASP A 66 2.30 -23.29 -15.26
CA ASP A 66 3.04 -24.49 -14.85
C ASP A 66 2.28 -25.77 -15.26
N ARG A 67 0.95 -25.82 -15.10
CA ARG A 67 0.12 -26.94 -15.59
C ARG A 67 0.25 -27.10 -17.11
N VAL A 68 0.13 -26.01 -17.87
CA VAL A 68 0.28 -26.05 -19.34
C VAL A 68 1.65 -26.58 -19.71
N ILE A 69 2.73 -26.09 -19.09
CA ILE A 69 4.10 -26.55 -19.34
C ILE A 69 4.23 -28.05 -19.06
N MET A 70 3.73 -28.53 -17.91
CA MET A 70 3.76 -29.96 -17.57
C MET A 70 3.04 -30.83 -18.62
N THR A 71 1.90 -30.37 -19.14
CA THR A 71 1.18 -31.13 -20.18
C THR A 71 1.89 -31.14 -21.52
N LEU A 72 2.63 -30.08 -21.86
CA LEU A 72 3.31 -29.93 -23.14
C LEU A 72 4.69 -30.60 -23.18
N GLN A 73 5.40 -30.69 -22.05
CA GLN A 73 6.73 -31.31 -21.96
C GLN A 73 6.75 -32.80 -22.34
N GLY A 74 5.63 -33.51 -22.13
CA GLY A 74 5.50 -34.93 -22.51
C GLY A 74 5.13 -35.18 -23.97
N LEU A 75 4.97 -34.12 -24.78
CA LEU A 75 4.50 -34.21 -26.16
C LEU A 75 5.65 -34.02 -27.16
N PRO A 76 5.55 -34.61 -28.37
CA PRO A 76 6.55 -34.39 -29.41
C PRO A 76 6.52 -32.94 -29.90
N SER A 77 7.71 -32.36 -30.12
CA SER A 77 7.91 -30.96 -30.53
C SER A 77 7.22 -30.58 -31.84
N SER A 78 7.13 -31.54 -32.78
CA SER A 78 6.47 -31.37 -34.08
C SER A 78 4.93 -31.40 -34.01
N ARG A 79 4.34 -31.69 -32.84
CA ARG A 79 2.88 -31.67 -32.68
C ARG A 79 2.36 -30.25 -32.83
N LYS A 80 1.27 -30.10 -33.58
CA LYS A 80 0.55 -28.84 -33.71
C LYS A 80 -0.08 -28.46 -32.36
N ALA A 81 0.11 -27.21 -31.96
CA ALA A 81 -0.47 -26.58 -30.79
C ALA A 81 -1.22 -25.32 -31.23
N PHE A 82 -2.34 -25.01 -30.57
CA PHE A 82 -3.16 -23.85 -30.92
C PHE A 82 -3.15 -22.85 -29.77
N ARG A 83 -2.87 -21.59 -30.07
CA ARG A 83 -2.95 -20.48 -29.11
C ARG A 83 -4.10 -19.58 -29.47
N MET A 84 -4.93 -19.24 -28.49
CA MET A 84 -5.99 -18.25 -28.64
C MET A 84 -5.42 -16.84 -28.44
N ILE A 85 -5.65 -15.94 -29.40
CA ILE A 85 -5.33 -14.51 -29.29
C ILE A 85 -6.52 -13.72 -29.80
N GLY A 86 -7.14 -12.91 -28.94
CA GLY A 86 -8.25 -12.04 -29.33
C GLY A 86 -9.45 -12.77 -29.96
N GLY A 87 -9.71 -14.01 -29.56
CA GLY A 87 -10.79 -14.84 -30.10
C GLY A 87 -10.44 -15.62 -31.38
N VAL A 88 -9.23 -15.48 -31.92
CA VAL A 88 -8.75 -16.25 -33.07
C VAL A 88 -7.77 -17.33 -32.59
N LEU A 89 -7.92 -18.56 -33.09
CA LEU A 89 -6.96 -19.65 -32.86
C LEU A 89 -5.84 -19.60 -33.90
N ILE A 90 -4.61 -19.52 -33.42
CA ILE A 90 -3.41 -19.51 -34.24
C ILE A 90 -2.72 -20.86 -34.13
N GLU A 91 -2.46 -21.48 -35.27
CA GLU A 91 -1.69 -22.72 -35.36
C GLU A 91 -0.20 -22.44 -35.15
N ARG A 92 0.41 -23.21 -34.25
CA ARG A 92 1.83 -23.19 -33.87
C ARG A 92 2.32 -24.61 -33.61
N THR A 93 3.59 -24.79 -33.32
CA THR A 93 4.16 -26.07 -32.87
C THR A 93 4.48 -26.04 -31.39
N VAL A 94 4.61 -27.20 -30.75
CA VAL A 94 4.97 -27.30 -29.33
C VAL A 94 6.34 -26.66 -29.06
N GLU A 95 7.28 -26.77 -29.99
CA GLU A 95 8.60 -26.09 -29.92
C GLU A 95 8.51 -24.55 -29.89
N GLU A 96 7.52 -23.95 -30.54
CA GLU A 96 7.32 -22.49 -30.52
C GLU A 96 6.52 -22.04 -29.28
N VAL A 97 5.59 -22.87 -28.82
CA VAL A 97 4.68 -22.53 -27.72
C VAL A 97 5.33 -22.70 -26.35
N LEU A 98 6.08 -23.77 -26.12
CA LEU A 98 6.76 -24.02 -24.84
C LEU A 98 7.63 -22.86 -24.35
N PRO A 99 8.56 -22.31 -25.16
CA PRO A 99 9.39 -21.19 -24.72
C PRO A 99 8.57 -19.92 -24.49
N ALA A 100 7.51 -19.68 -25.27
CA ALA A 100 6.64 -18.52 -25.09
C ALA A 100 5.87 -18.57 -23.77
N VAL A 101 5.30 -19.73 -23.41
CA VAL A 101 4.58 -19.93 -22.13
C VAL A 101 5.55 -19.82 -20.96
N THR A 102 6.76 -20.39 -21.09
CA THR A 102 7.81 -20.31 -20.05
C THR A 102 8.30 -18.88 -19.82
N LEU A 103 8.53 -18.12 -20.89
CA LEU A 103 8.95 -16.72 -20.80
C LEU A 103 7.88 -15.87 -20.07
N ASN A 104 6.61 -16.05 -20.43
CA ASN A 104 5.51 -15.34 -19.79
C ASN A 104 5.42 -15.68 -18.30
N ARG A 105 5.48 -16.97 -17.96
CA ARG A 105 5.49 -17.46 -16.57
C ARG A 105 6.60 -16.80 -15.75
N ASN A 106 7.82 -16.71 -16.31
CA ASN A 106 8.95 -16.06 -15.65
C ASN A 106 8.75 -14.55 -15.49
N GLY A 107 8.16 -13.88 -16.50
CA GLY A 107 7.80 -12.46 -16.39
C GLY A 107 6.78 -12.21 -15.28
N VAL A 108 5.74 -13.04 -15.17
CA VAL A 108 4.75 -12.96 -14.08
C VAL A 108 5.43 -13.19 -12.71
N ALA A 109 6.35 -14.15 -12.61
CA ALA A 109 7.09 -14.40 -11.38
C ALA A 109 7.94 -13.21 -10.94
N GLN A 110 8.60 -12.51 -11.88
CA GLN A 110 9.36 -11.29 -11.58
C GLN A 110 8.46 -10.16 -11.07
N VAL A 111 7.28 -9.99 -11.66
CA VAL A 111 6.29 -9.01 -11.20
C VAL A 111 5.80 -9.34 -9.78
N LEU A 112 5.60 -10.64 -9.49
CA LEU A 112 5.21 -11.10 -8.15
C LEU A 112 6.27 -10.75 -7.10
N GLU A 113 7.55 -10.97 -7.39
CA GLU A 113 8.65 -10.59 -6.50
C GLU A 113 8.65 -9.08 -6.21
N GLN A 114 8.42 -8.25 -7.24
CA GLN A 114 8.31 -6.79 -7.08
C GLN A 114 7.10 -6.38 -6.25
N LEU A 115 5.94 -7.03 -6.44
CA LEU A 115 4.74 -6.77 -5.63
C LEU A 115 4.99 -7.14 -4.17
N ASN A 116 5.64 -8.28 -3.91
CA ASN A 116 5.95 -8.72 -2.55
C ASN A 116 6.89 -7.73 -1.84
N ALA A 117 7.91 -7.23 -2.53
CA ALA A 117 8.79 -6.18 -1.99
C ALA A 117 8.02 -4.88 -1.68
N ASN A 118 7.08 -4.48 -2.54
CA ASN A 118 6.24 -3.30 -2.33
C ASN A 118 5.32 -3.46 -1.11
N ILE A 119 4.70 -4.63 -0.95
CA ILE A 119 3.89 -4.97 0.22
C ILE A 119 4.73 -4.85 1.49
N GLN A 120 5.91 -5.47 1.54
CA GLN A 120 6.79 -5.41 2.72
C GLN A 120 7.21 -3.97 3.07
N GLN A 121 7.51 -3.15 2.05
CA GLN A 121 7.84 -1.74 2.27
C GLN A 121 6.65 -0.95 2.85
N LYS A 122 5.44 -1.16 2.33
CA LYS A 122 4.23 -0.49 2.83
C LYS A 122 3.83 -0.98 4.22
N GLU A 123 3.99 -2.26 4.51
CA GLU A 123 3.76 -2.82 5.84
C GLU A 123 4.73 -2.24 6.87
N ALA A 124 6.02 -2.11 6.52
CA ALA A 124 7.01 -1.47 7.39
C ALA A 124 6.65 -0.01 7.69
N ALA A 125 6.32 0.78 6.67
CA ALA A 125 5.90 2.18 6.83
C ALA A 125 4.61 2.31 7.67
N ALA A 126 3.64 1.41 7.47
CA ALA A 126 2.42 1.40 8.27
C ALA A 126 2.70 1.07 9.74
N ASN A 127 3.62 0.13 10.02
CA ASN A 127 4.03 -0.22 11.37
C ASN A 127 4.75 0.93 12.08
N GLU A 128 5.61 1.68 11.38
CA GLU A 128 6.28 2.87 11.93
C GLU A 128 5.25 3.92 12.40
N LEU A 129 4.24 4.21 11.57
CA LEU A 129 3.18 5.15 11.92
C LEU A 129 2.30 4.68 13.08
N GLN A 130 2.12 3.36 13.24
CA GLN A 130 1.43 2.79 14.39
C GLN A 130 2.21 3.01 15.69
N VAL A 131 3.54 2.89 15.64
CA VAL A 131 4.40 3.12 16.81
C VAL A 131 4.34 4.58 17.22
N GLU A 132 4.48 5.52 16.27
CA GLU A 132 4.39 6.96 16.54
C GLU A 132 3.04 7.37 17.13
N GLY A 133 1.93 6.86 16.61
CA GLY A 133 0.59 7.14 17.14
C GLY A 133 0.28 6.48 18.49
N CYS A 134 0.97 5.39 18.85
CA CYS A 134 0.76 4.71 20.14
C CYS A 134 1.47 5.43 21.29
N PHE A 135 2.59 6.13 21.01
CA PHE A 135 3.31 6.91 22.01
C PHE A 135 2.54 8.17 22.48
N THR A 136 1.64 8.73 21.67
CA THR A 136 0.86 9.92 22.07
C THR A 136 -0.34 9.61 22.97
N HIS A 137 -0.77 8.35 23.04
CA HIS A 137 -1.98 7.94 23.79
C HIS A 137 -1.70 7.23 25.13
N THR A 138 -0.42 7.07 25.53
CA THR A 138 -0.03 6.37 26.78
C THR A 138 0.68 7.30 27.79
N ILE A 139 0.31 8.58 27.85
CA ILE A 139 0.70 9.48 28.95
C ILE A 139 -0.55 10.11 29.56
#